data_AF-A0A6J3CA95-F1
#
_entry.id   AF-A0A6J3CA95-F1
#
_cell.length_a   1.000
_cell.length_b   1.000
_cell.length_c   1.000
_cell.angle_alpha   90.00
_cell.angle_beta   90.00
_cell.angle_gamma   90.00
#
_symmetry.space_group_name_H-M   'P 1'
#
loop_
_entity.id
_entity.type
_entity.pdbx_description
1 polymer ?
#
loop_
_entity_poly.entity_id
_entity_poly.type
_entity_poly.pdbx_seq_one_letter_code
_entity_poly.pdbx_strand_id
1 'polypeptide(L)'
;MGKKNKDSLGRSLIKDRFSKNRHRKHVEDNTMLHTTEINDGYDWGRLNLQSVTAESSLQEFLSTAELAQREFTAEKMNLKYVKSVPSEVGVATSQPNFDKPLTVPRRPQWQPGITAEEQINRERDSFLKWRRHLNELQAKLGAALTPYERNIEFWKQLWRTLEKADIVLILLDARNPLLFRCVDLEKYASEQKCKCILLLNKADLISEYVRKCWADYFNKENIPIMFFSAAKTTKDRKLSENDETKDTVENSDTESADSEIDEDSDVDLEVEALKSTEEDIELFKRQLNDLDLAVSNTANKIDRIQIALDKVVENLRLGRPVEPFHNDQIVNVSNGSREYISEDEDSIKVQNSFEIYDRDKLIEVLKGQKIGNLKNPPRLTVGMIGYPNVGKSSTVNVLMQTKKVSVSAMPGHTRHVQSLILDEELELLDCPGLVLPAYAVAPDLMLTAVLSIDQMRSHDAAMARLCELVSKHTFEVKYGLLLPDSDDSKMNYKQILTAHACMYSYNFMLLH
;
A
#
# COMPACT_ATOMS: atom_id res chain seq x y z
N MET A 1 -31.89 20.69 -58.21
CA MET A 1 -32.12 20.37 -56.78
C MET A 1 -30.77 20.11 -56.11
N GLY A 2 -30.23 21.10 -55.40
CA GLY A 2 -28.90 21.02 -54.78
C GLY A 2 -28.95 20.45 -53.37
N LYS A 3 -28.26 19.31 -53.15
CA LYS A 3 -27.99 18.75 -51.81
C LYS A 3 -26.91 19.59 -51.14
N LYS A 4 -27.27 20.35 -50.09
CA LYS A 4 -26.30 20.97 -49.20
C LYS A 4 -25.69 19.90 -48.28
N ASN A 5 -24.42 19.56 -48.51
CA ASN A 5 -23.57 18.94 -47.50
C ASN A 5 -23.40 19.91 -46.33
N LYS A 6 -23.83 19.50 -45.14
CA LYS A 6 -23.39 20.11 -43.88
C LYS A 6 -22.50 19.11 -43.17
N ASP A 7 -21.19 19.24 -43.41
CA ASP A 7 -20.18 18.71 -42.51
C ASP A 7 -20.28 19.48 -41.19
N SER A 8 -20.93 18.83 -40.22
CA SER A 8 -20.99 19.31 -38.85
C SER A 8 -19.66 18.99 -38.16
N LEU A 9 -19.04 20.01 -37.55
CA LEU A 9 -17.86 19.91 -36.67
C LEU A 9 -17.94 18.72 -35.70
N GLY A 10 -19.14 18.34 -35.26
CA GLY A 10 -19.37 17.19 -34.40
C GLY A 10 -18.96 15.85 -35.01
N ARG A 11 -19.13 15.65 -36.33
CA ARG A 11 -18.72 14.40 -37.02
C ARG A 11 -17.21 14.32 -37.22
N SER A 12 -16.52 15.44 -37.44
CA SER A 12 -15.06 15.47 -37.47
C SER A 12 -14.44 15.18 -36.11
N LEU A 13 -15.01 15.72 -35.02
CA LEU A 13 -14.53 15.44 -33.67
C LEU A 13 -14.75 13.98 -33.25
N ILE A 14 -15.85 13.37 -33.68
CA ILE A 14 -16.12 11.94 -33.46
C ILE A 14 -15.11 11.08 -34.26
N LYS A 15 -14.88 11.40 -35.54
CA LYS A 15 -13.87 10.69 -36.34
C LYS A 15 -12.45 10.85 -35.76
N ASP A 16 -12.08 12.03 -35.27
CA ASP A 16 -10.74 12.27 -34.74
C ASP A 16 -10.48 11.57 -33.38
N ARG A 17 -11.53 11.43 -32.53
CA ARG A 17 -11.43 10.64 -31.28
C ARG A 17 -11.28 9.14 -31.52
N PHE A 18 -11.89 8.60 -32.58
CA PHE A 18 -11.87 7.15 -32.86
C PHE A 18 -10.82 6.72 -33.90
N SER A 19 -10.22 7.66 -34.64
CA SER A 19 -9.18 7.38 -35.65
C SER A 19 -7.80 7.08 -35.03
N LYS A 20 -7.48 7.70 -33.88
CA LYS A 20 -6.15 7.60 -33.26
C LYS A 20 -5.78 6.21 -32.71
N ASN A 21 -6.75 5.28 -32.58
CA ASN A 21 -6.52 3.93 -32.08
C ASN A 21 -6.42 2.84 -33.16
N ARG A 22 -6.46 3.16 -34.45
CA ARG A 22 -6.36 2.15 -35.52
C ARG A 22 -4.92 1.77 -35.93
N HIS A 23 -3.90 2.40 -35.36
CA HIS A 23 -2.50 2.21 -35.79
C HIS A 23 -1.62 1.38 -34.85
N ARG A 24 -2.18 0.62 -33.90
CA ARG A 24 -1.42 -0.46 -33.26
C ARG A 24 -1.69 -1.78 -33.98
N LYS A 25 -0.74 -2.05 -34.89
CA LYS A 25 -0.46 -3.26 -35.65
C LYS A 25 -1.02 -4.57 -35.05
N HIS A 26 -1.69 -5.30 -35.93
CA HIS A 26 -1.61 -6.76 -36.05
C HIS A 26 -0.14 -7.20 -35.85
N VAL A 27 0.12 -7.94 -34.78
CA VAL A 27 1.30 -8.81 -34.69
C VAL A 27 0.73 -10.22 -34.63
N GLU A 28 0.92 -10.92 -35.73
CA GLU A 28 0.63 -12.34 -35.86
C GLU A 28 1.53 -13.14 -34.90
N ASP A 29 0.90 -14.11 -34.25
CA ASP A 29 1.39 -15.38 -33.71
C ASP A 29 2.84 -15.54 -33.20
N ASN A 30 2.90 -16.19 -32.02
CA ASN A 30 4.05 -16.85 -31.38
C ASN A 30 5.05 -15.99 -30.60
N THR A 31 4.61 -15.43 -29.47
CA THR A 31 5.41 -15.54 -28.25
C THR A 31 4.55 -16.06 -27.10
N MET A 32 4.87 -17.26 -26.61
CA MET A 32 4.26 -17.81 -25.41
C MET A 32 4.68 -16.97 -24.20
N LEU A 33 3.86 -15.96 -23.87
CA LEU A 33 3.89 -15.31 -22.56
C LEU A 33 2.60 -15.64 -21.83
N HIS A 34 2.78 -16.21 -20.64
CA HIS A 34 1.80 -16.89 -19.80
C HIS A 34 0.51 -16.08 -19.51
N THR A 35 -0.61 -16.64 -19.99
CA THR A 35 -1.95 -16.79 -19.37
C THR A 35 -2.41 -15.81 -18.28
N THR A 36 -3.13 -14.76 -18.67
CA THR A 36 -4.38 -14.31 -17.99
C THR A 36 -5.48 -13.88 -18.97
N GLU A 37 -5.28 -14.01 -20.28
CA GLU A 37 -6.27 -13.66 -21.30
C GLU A 37 -7.08 -14.91 -21.70
N ILE A 38 -7.85 -15.43 -20.75
CA ILE A 38 -8.95 -16.33 -21.11
C ILE A 38 -10.02 -15.43 -21.73
N ASN A 39 -10.25 -15.61 -23.02
CA ASN A 39 -11.17 -14.83 -23.83
C ASN A 39 -12.62 -15.23 -23.52
N ASP A 40 -13.13 -14.82 -22.36
CA ASP A 40 -14.52 -15.05 -21.88
C ASP A 40 -15.58 -14.20 -22.61
N GLY A 41 -15.33 -13.77 -23.85
CA GLY A 41 -16.26 -12.95 -24.63
C GLY A 41 -16.50 -11.52 -24.09
N TYR A 42 -15.90 -11.17 -22.96
CA TYR A 42 -15.81 -9.81 -22.43
C TYR A 42 -14.47 -9.19 -22.85
N ASP A 43 -14.51 -8.19 -23.74
CA ASP A 43 -13.35 -7.36 -24.11
C ASP A 43 -12.83 -6.58 -22.88
N TRP A 44 -12.01 -7.23 -22.05
CA TRP A 44 -11.38 -6.61 -20.86
C TRP A 44 -10.56 -5.36 -21.21
N GLY A 45 -10.05 -5.26 -22.45
CA GLY A 45 -9.35 -4.07 -22.95
C GLY A 45 -10.24 -2.83 -23.16
N ARG A 46 -11.58 -2.96 -23.10
CA ARG A 46 -12.55 -1.86 -23.30
C ARG A 46 -13.24 -1.38 -22.04
N LEU A 47 -13.15 -2.13 -20.94
CA LEU A 47 -13.58 -1.63 -19.64
C LEU A 47 -12.57 -0.58 -19.18
N ASN A 48 -12.88 0.69 -19.43
CA ASN A 48 -12.20 1.81 -18.80
C ASN A 48 -12.51 1.76 -17.29
N LEU A 49 -11.84 0.85 -16.57
CA LEU A 49 -11.80 0.77 -15.11
C LEU A 49 -11.21 2.07 -14.58
N GLN A 50 -12.09 3.03 -14.34
CA GLN A 50 -11.80 4.29 -13.70
C GLN A 50 -12.34 4.22 -12.28
N SER A 51 -11.51 4.66 -11.33
CA SER A 51 -11.93 4.88 -9.95
C SER A 51 -12.93 6.03 -9.93
N VAL A 52 -14.04 5.85 -9.21
CA VAL A 52 -15.12 6.83 -9.13
C VAL A 52 -15.40 7.14 -7.67
N THR A 53 -14.73 8.19 -7.17
CA THR A 53 -14.83 8.66 -5.79
C THR A 53 -15.84 9.79 -5.62
N ALA A 54 -16.18 10.50 -6.70
CA ALA A 54 -17.15 11.59 -6.72
C ALA A 54 -18.02 11.52 -7.99
N GLU A 55 -19.35 11.54 -7.82
CA GLU A 55 -20.32 11.60 -8.93
C GLU A 55 -21.19 12.86 -8.79
N SER A 56 -21.70 13.35 -9.93
CA SER A 56 -22.82 14.31 -9.90
C SER A 56 -24.12 13.59 -9.52
N SER A 57 -25.12 14.31 -9.01
CA SER A 57 -26.42 13.70 -8.63
C SER A 57 -27.09 12.92 -9.76
N LEU A 58 -26.98 13.42 -11.00
CA LEU A 58 -27.51 12.72 -12.18
C LEU A 58 -26.71 11.47 -12.52
N GLN A 59 -25.38 11.54 -12.43
CA GLN A 59 -24.52 10.39 -12.69
C GLN A 59 -24.70 9.30 -11.63
N GLU A 60 -24.86 9.68 -10.36
CA GLU A 60 -25.20 8.77 -9.26
C GLU A 60 -26.56 8.09 -9.48
N PHE A 61 -27.56 8.84 -9.94
CA PHE A 61 -28.85 8.26 -10.30
C PHE A 61 -28.71 7.23 -11.42
N LEU A 62 -27.98 7.56 -12.49
CA LEU A 62 -27.75 6.65 -13.61
C LEU A 62 -26.95 5.41 -13.20
N SER A 63 -25.87 5.56 -12.41
CA SER A 63 -25.05 4.43 -11.94
C SER A 63 -25.84 3.49 -11.03
N THR A 64 -26.72 4.05 -10.19
CA THR A 64 -27.61 3.25 -9.33
C THR A 64 -28.69 2.53 -10.14
N ALA A 65 -29.23 3.17 -11.18
CA ALA A 65 -30.21 2.55 -12.09
C ALA A 65 -29.60 1.39 -12.88
N GLU A 66 -28.37 1.56 -13.39
CA GLU A 66 -27.62 0.54 -14.10
C GLU A 66 -27.33 -0.68 -13.21
N LEU A 67 -26.86 -0.46 -11.97
CA LEU A 67 -26.63 -1.53 -10.99
C LEU A 67 -27.92 -2.28 -10.63
N ALA A 68 -29.06 -1.60 -10.63
CA ALA A 68 -30.38 -2.19 -10.38
C ALA A 68 -31.02 -2.82 -11.63
N GLN A 69 -30.33 -2.81 -12.77
CA GLN A 69 -30.86 -3.28 -14.07
C GLN A 69 -32.21 -2.67 -14.42
N ARG A 70 -32.43 -1.40 -14.06
CA ARG A 70 -33.65 -0.67 -14.40
C ARG A 70 -33.39 0.18 -15.64
N GLU A 71 -34.01 -0.19 -16.75
CA GLU A 71 -34.08 0.65 -17.93
C GLU A 71 -35.09 1.78 -17.68
N PHE A 72 -34.63 3.03 -17.76
CA PHE A 72 -35.51 4.20 -17.74
C PHE A 72 -35.59 4.77 -19.15
N THR A 73 -36.77 4.74 -19.75
CA THR A 73 -37.08 5.60 -20.90
C THR A 73 -37.32 7.02 -20.36
N ALA A 74 -36.29 7.86 -20.41
CA ALA A 74 -36.44 9.26 -20.05
C ALA A 74 -37.28 9.96 -21.12
N GLU A 75 -38.60 10.03 -20.93
CA GLU A 75 -39.41 11.00 -21.64
C GLU A 75 -38.90 12.41 -21.30
N LYS A 76 -38.66 13.21 -22.33
CA LYS A 76 -37.95 14.48 -22.27
C LYS A 76 -38.80 15.56 -21.59
N MET A 77 -39.04 15.42 -20.30
CA MET A 77 -39.77 16.38 -19.48
C MET A 77 -38.78 17.28 -18.72
N ASN A 78 -39.16 18.56 -18.60
CA ASN A 78 -38.33 19.68 -18.14
C ASN A 78 -37.45 19.36 -16.93
N LEU A 79 -36.13 19.34 -17.14
CA LEU A 79 -35.11 19.26 -16.09
C LEU A 79 -35.20 20.50 -15.19
N LYS A 80 -35.75 20.35 -13.98
CA LYS A 80 -35.71 21.39 -12.95
C LYS A 80 -34.39 21.26 -12.19
N TYR A 81 -33.43 22.13 -12.50
CA TYR A 81 -32.19 22.26 -11.73
C TYR A 81 -32.51 22.73 -10.31
N VAL A 82 -32.41 21.83 -9.33
CA VAL A 82 -32.34 22.21 -7.93
C VAL A 82 -30.87 22.45 -7.62
N LYS A 83 -30.47 23.73 -7.51
CA LYS A 83 -29.16 24.08 -6.94
C LYS A 83 -29.18 23.64 -5.47
N SER A 84 -28.53 22.53 -5.14
CA SER A 84 -28.20 22.23 -3.76
C SER A 84 -27.25 23.31 -3.26
N VAL A 85 -27.69 24.12 -2.31
CA VAL A 85 -26.83 25.07 -1.62
C VAL A 85 -25.71 24.24 -0.96
N PRO A 86 -24.42 24.57 -1.14
CA PRO A 86 -23.38 23.96 -0.33
C PRO A 86 -23.64 24.38 1.11
N SER A 87 -24.13 23.45 1.94
CA SER A 87 -24.17 23.68 3.38
C SER A 87 -22.77 24.04 3.83
N GLU A 88 -22.64 25.18 4.52
CA GLU A 88 -21.39 25.57 5.16
C GLU A 88 -20.89 24.41 6.02
N VAL A 89 -19.74 23.87 5.62
CA VAL A 89 -19.13 22.70 6.24
C VAL A 89 -18.55 23.18 7.56
N GLY A 90 -19.29 23.01 8.64
CA GLY A 90 -18.71 23.07 9.98
C GLY A 90 -17.57 22.05 10.03
N VAL A 91 -16.36 22.53 10.32
CA VAL A 91 -15.16 21.70 10.50
C VAL A 91 -15.33 20.96 11.83
N ALA A 92 -16.16 19.92 11.84
CA ALA A 92 -16.29 19.03 12.99
C ALA A 92 -15.04 18.14 13.01
N THR A 93 -14.08 18.51 13.84
CA THR A 93 -12.81 17.80 14.06
C THR A 93 -12.97 16.53 14.91
N SER A 94 -14.13 16.33 15.54
CA SER A 94 -14.42 15.16 16.37
C SER A 94 -15.15 14.09 15.58
N GLN A 95 -14.65 12.85 15.61
CA GLN A 95 -15.43 11.67 15.20
C GLN A 95 -16.77 11.71 15.96
N PRO A 96 -17.91 11.82 15.25
CA PRO A 96 -19.19 11.85 15.93
C PRO A 96 -19.41 10.49 16.58
N ASN A 97 -19.74 10.48 17.87
CA ASN A 97 -20.01 9.27 18.66
C ASN A 97 -21.24 8.56 18.05
N PHE A 98 -21.01 7.60 17.16
CA PHE A 98 -22.05 6.80 16.52
C PHE A 98 -21.74 5.32 16.66
N ASP A 99 -22.74 4.57 17.13
CA ASP A 99 -22.65 3.14 17.44
C ASP A 99 -22.55 2.22 16.21
N LYS A 100 -22.72 2.74 14.99
CA LYS A 100 -22.70 1.93 13.76
C LYS A 100 -21.39 2.10 13.01
N PRO A 101 -20.53 1.07 12.94
CA PRO A 101 -19.26 1.16 12.25
C PRO A 101 -19.46 1.28 10.73
N LEU A 102 -18.59 2.06 10.08
CA LEU A 102 -18.47 2.03 8.62
C LEU A 102 -17.98 0.65 8.20
N THR A 103 -18.68 0.08 7.21
CA THR A 103 -18.39 -1.27 6.71
C THR A 103 -17.91 -1.22 5.26
N VAL A 104 -17.18 -2.26 4.86
CA VAL A 104 -16.81 -2.55 3.47
C VAL A 104 -17.72 -3.67 2.91
N PRO A 105 -18.09 -3.63 1.62
CA PRO A 105 -19.02 -4.59 1.05
C PRO A 105 -18.39 -5.99 1.06
N ARG A 106 -19.10 -6.93 1.68
CA ARG A 106 -18.72 -8.34 1.75
C ARG A 106 -19.13 -9.05 0.47
N ARG A 107 -18.28 -9.95 -0.04
CA ARG A 107 -18.66 -10.80 -1.15
C ARG A 107 -19.68 -11.85 -0.66
N PRO A 108 -20.82 -12.03 -1.33
CA PRO A 108 -21.72 -13.15 -1.02
C PRO A 108 -21.00 -14.48 -1.27
N GLN A 109 -21.08 -15.40 -0.31
CA GLN A 109 -20.46 -16.73 -0.45
C GLN A 109 -21.04 -17.48 -1.66
N TRP A 110 -20.15 -18.14 -2.41
CA TRP A 110 -20.56 -19.00 -3.50
C TRP A 110 -21.18 -20.30 -2.97
N GLN A 111 -22.26 -20.76 -3.60
CA GLN A 111 -22.90 -22.05 -3.28
C GLN A 111 -22.91 -22.95 -4.53
N PRO A 112 -22.76 -24.28 -4.36
CA PRO A 112 -22.89 -25.22 -5.47
C PRO A 112 -24.28 -25.13 -6.13
N GLY A 113 -24.30 -25.09 -7.47
CA GLY A 113 -25.54 -25.07 -8.27
C GLY A 113 -25.99 -23.68 -8.74
N ILE A 114 -25.25 -22.63 -8.40
CA ILE A 114 -25.51 -21.25 -8.87
C ILE A 114 -24.87 -21.02 -10.25
N THR A 115 -25.61 -20.40 -11.17
CA THR A 115 -25.07 -19.94 -12.46
C THR A 115 -24.16 -18.72 -12.30
N ALA A 116 -23.20 -18.53 -13.22
CA ALA A 116 -22.32 -17.36 -13.18
C ALA A 116 -23.09 -16.03 -13.20
N GLU A 117 -24.17 -15.93 -13.97
CA GLU A 117 -25.01 -14.73 -14.04
C GLU A 117 -25.75 -14.44 -12.73
N GLU A 118 -26.31 -15.48 -12.10
CA GLU A 118 -26.93 -15.34 -10.79
C GLU A 118 -25.94 -14.86 -9.73
N GLN A 119 -24.71 -15.37 -9.74
CA GLN A 119 -23.67 -14.93 -8.81
C GLN A 119 -23.33 -13.45 -9.01
N ILE A 120 -23.19 -13.01 -10.26
CA ILE A 120 -22.93 -11.59 -10.58
C ILE A 120 -24.09 -10.72 -10.09
N ASN A 121 -25.34 -11.17 -10.24
CA ASN A 121 -26.50 -10.43 -9.74
C ASN A 121 -26.53 -10.37 -8.21
N ARG A 122 -26.21 -11.47 -7.51
CA ARG A 122 -26.06 -11.46 -6.04
C ARG A 122 -24.97 -10.50 -5.58
N GLU A 123 -23.84 -10.44 -6.28
CA GLU A 123 -22.75 -9.49 -6.00
C GLU A 123 -23.23 -8.04 -6.17
N ARG A 124 -23.95 -7.73 -7.26
CA ARG A 124 -24.56 -6.41 -7.50
C ARG A 124 -25.57 -6.02 -6.43
N ASP A 125 -26.45 -6.94 -6.05
CA ASP A 125 -27.47 -6.70 -5.02
C ASP A 125 -26.84 -6.46 -3.64
N SER A 126 -25.81 -7.22 -3.29
CA SER A 126 -25.04 -7.02 -2.05
C SER A 126 -24.41 -5.63 -2.03
N PHE A 127 -23.74 -5.26 -3.13
CA PHE A 127 -23.11 -3.95 -3.28
C PHE A 127 -24.13 -2.80 -3.20
N LEU A 128 -25.29 -2.96 -3.81
CA LEU A 128 -26.34 -1.95 -3.82
C LEU A 128 -26.98 -1.77 -2.43
N LYS A 129 -27.18 -2.86 -1.68
CA LYS A 129 -27.62 -2.80 -0.27
C LYS A 129 -26.60 -2.04 0.59
N TRP A 130 -25.31 -2.33 0.41
CA TRP A 130 -24.24 -1.62 1.10
C TRP A 130 -24.20 -0.12 0.75
N ARG A 131 -24.35 0.24 -0.53
CA ARG A 131 -24.41 1.65 -0.96
C ARG A 131 -25.60 2.39 -0.35
N ARG A 132 -26.78 1.75 -0.28
CA ARG A 132 -27.94 2.33 0.42
C ARG A 132 -27.64 2.60 1.89
N HIS A 133 -27.00 1.66 2.57
CA HIS A 133 -26.60 1.83 3.97
C HIS A 133 -25.64 3.01 4.16
N LEU A 134 -24.63 3.16 3.29
CA LEU A 134 -23.73 4.32 3.34
C LEU A 134 -24.44 5.64 3.06
N ASN A 135 -25.39 5.68 2.12
CA ASN A 135 -26.14 6.90 1.83
C ASN A 135 -27.05 7.31 3.01
N GLU A 136 -27.63 6.34 3.72
CA GLU A 136 -28.36 6.61 4.98
C GLU A 136 -27.45 7.19 6.06
N LEU A 137 -26.21 6.67 6.17
CA LEU A 137 -25.20 7.20 7.09
C LEU A 137 -24.76 8.60 6.68
N GLN A 138 -24.52 8.83 5.38
CA GLN A 138 -24.15 10.14 4.86
C GLN A 138 -25.25 11.19 5.10
N ALA A 139 -26.52 10.82 4.95
CA ALA A 139 -27.64 11.70 5.26
C ALA A 139 -27.69 12.11 6.75
N LYS A 140 -27.24 11.22 7.66
CA LYS A 140 -27.18 11.48 9.11
C LYS A 140 -25.94 12.27 9.52
N LEU A 141 -24.78 11.94 8.93
CA LEU A 141 -23.46 12.45 9.30
C LEU A 141 -23.05 13.70 8.51
N GLY A 142 -23.75 14.00 7.41
CA GLY A 142 -23.41 15.11 6.52
C GLY A 142 -22.00 14.97 5.93
N ALA A 143 -21.17 15.99 6.16
CA ALA A 143 -19.84 16.13 5.55
C ALA A 143 -18.73 15.28 6.21
N ALA A 144 -19.04 14.49 7.24
CA ALA A 144 -18.04 13.71 7.98
C ALA A 144 -17.65 12.37 7.31
N LEU A 145 -18.34 11.97 6.23
CA LEU A 145 -18.02 10.75 5.50
C LEU A 145 -17.03 11.05 4.36
N THR A 146 -15.93 10.32 4.31
CA THR A 146 -14.99 10.43 3.20
C THR A 146 -15.62 10.00 1.88
N PRO A 147 -15.19 10.58 0.74
CA PRO A 147 -15.46 9.95 -0.54
C PRO A 147 -14.94 8.51 -0.52
N TYR A 148 -15.70 7.61 -1.13
CA TYR A 148 -15.41 6.18 -1.21
C TYR A 148 -15.56 5.71 -2.65
N GLU A 149 -15.00 4.56 -2.97
CA GLU A 149 -15.11 3.97 -4.31
C GLU A 149 -16.54 3.49 -4.60
N ARG A 150 -17.18 4.04 -5.63
CA ARG A 150 -18.54 3.67 -6.06
C ARG A 150 -18.56 2.60 -7.16
N ASN A 151 -17.43 2.31 -7.80
CA ASN A 151 -17.34 1.30 -8.83
C ASN A 151 -17.20 -0.11 -8.23
N ILE A 152 -18.21 -0.97 -8.46
CA ILE A 152 -18.20 -2.38 -8.01
C ILE A 152 -17.00 -3.16 -8.53
N GLU A 153 -16.49 -2.83 -9.73
CA GLU A 153 -15.41 -3.59 -10.32
C GLU A 153 -14.11 -3.46 -9.53
N PHE A 154 -13.85 -2.32 -8.88
CA PHE A 154 -12.74 -2.16 -7.94
C PHE A 154 -12.94 -3.00 -6.66
N TRP A 155 -14.16 -3.10 -6.15
CA TRP A 155 -14.48 -3.97 -5.01
C TRP A 155 -14.34 -5.46 -5.36
N LYS A 156 -14.65 -5.87 -6.59
CA LYS A 156 -14.37 -7.24 -7.06
C LYS A 156 -12.88 -7.55 -7.10
N GLN A 157 -12.03 -6.57 -7.45
CA GLN A 157 -10.58 -6.73 -7.36
C GLN A 157 -10.11 -6.96 -5.92
N LEU A 158 -10.69 -6.22 -4.95
CA LEU A 158 -10.44 -6.46 -3.53
C LEU A 158 -10.86 -7.87 -3.11
N TRP A 159 -12.07 -8.31 -3.49
CA TRP A 159 -12.57 -9.64 -3.15
C TRP A 159 -11.67 -10.76 -3.69
N ARG A 160 -11.25 -10.66 -4.96
CA ARG A 160 -10.30 -11.61 -5.55
C ARG A 160 -8.96 -11.66 -4.81
N THR A 161 -8.47 -10.51 -4.36
CA THR A 161 -7.21 -10.43 -3.59
C THR A 161 -7.35 -11.14 -2.26
N LEU A 162 -8.42 -10.88 -1.51
CA LEU A 162 -8.66 -11.51 -0.20
C LEU A 162 -8.89 -13.02 -0.32
N GLU A 163 -9.55 -13.46 -1.38
CA GLU A 163 -9.78 -14.89 -1.62
C GLU A 163 -8.50 -15.64 -1.96
N LYS A 164 -7.59 -15.01 -2.71
CA LYS A 164 -6.33 -15.65 -3.10
C LYS A 164 -5.22 -15.52 -2.05
N ALA A 165 -5.24 -14.47 -1.24
CA ALA A 165 -4.18 -14.20 -0.28
C ALA A 165 -4.29 -15.06 0.99
N ASP A 166 -3.16 -15.58 1.43
CA ASP A 166 -2.96 -16.18 2.76
C ASP A 166 -2.64 -15.10 3.80
N ILE A 167 -1.77 -14.15 3.41
CA ILE A 167 -1.43 -12.97 4.21
C ILE A 167 -1.91 -11.74 3.47
N VAL A 168 -2.55 -10.82 4.20
CA VAL A 168 -2.94 -9.51 3.69
C VAL A 168 -2.07 -8.46 4.35
N LEU A 169 -1.25 -7.80 3.54
CA LEU A 169 -0.52 -6.59 3.91
C LEU A 169 -1.38 -5.37 3.62
N ILE A 170 -1.85 -4.71 4.69
CA ILE A 170 -2.55 -3.43 4.57
C ILE A 170 -1.51 -2.32 4.65
N LEU A 171 -1.26 -1.66 3.52
CA LEU A 171 -0.32 -0.55 3.43
C LEU A 171 -0.96 0.75 3.90
N LEU A 172 -0.30 1.38 4.86
CA LEU A 172 -0.66 2.65 5.46
C LEU A 172 0.46 3.67 5.22
N ASP A 173 0.13 4.95 5.12
CA ASP A 173 1.14 6.02 5.11
C ASP A 173 1.55 6.34 6.56
N ALA A 174 2.84 6.23 6.87
CA ALA A 174 3.36 6.37 8.22
C ALA A 174 3.17 7.78 8.82
N ARG A 175 2.88 8.79 7.99
CA ARG A 175 2.62 10.17 8.45
C ARG A 175 1.30 10.29 9.21
N ASN A 176 0.27 9.55 8.81
CA ASN A 176 -1.02 9.53 9.48
C ASN A 176 -1.69 8.16 9.32
N PRO A 177 -1.21 7.13 10.05
CA PRO A 177 -1.67 5.77 9.85
C PRO A 177 -3.15 5.56 10.18
N LEU A 178 -3.69 6.31 11.14
CA LEU A 178 -5.09 6.22 11.55
C LEU A 178 -6.06 6.65 10.44
N LEU A 179 -5.68 7.63 9.61
CA LEU A 179 -6.49 8.07 8.47
C LEU A 179 -6.66 6.97 7.40
N PHE A 180 -5.63 6.16 7.20
CA PHE A 180 -5.62 5.10 6.19
C PHE A 180 -6.07 3.75 6.72
N ARG A 181 -6.23 3.62 8.04
CA ARG A 181 -6.59 2.37 8.69
C ARG A 181 -8.09 2.14 8.63
N CYS A 182 -8.47 0.93 8.21
CA CYS A 182 -9.86 0.50 8.20
C CYS A 182 -10.02 -0.76 9.05
N VAL A 183 -10.58 -0.61 10.25
CA VAL A 183 -10.79 -1.72 11.19
C VAL A 183 -11.72 -2.78 10.61
N ASP A 184 -12.72 -2.38 9.83
CA ASP A 184 -13.65 -3.34 9.21
C ASP A 184 -12.98 -4.18 8.10
N LEU A 185 -11.96 -3.65 7.43
CA LEU A 185 -11.18 -4.41 6.46
C LEU A 185 -10.31 -5.47 7.16
N GLU A 186 -9.74 -5.17 8.33
CA GLU A 186 -9.01 -6.14 9.16
C GLU A 186 -9.92 -7.30 9.61
N LYS A 187 -11.16 -6.97 10.01
CA LYS A 187 -12.19 -7.97 10.33
C LYS A 187 -12.54 -8.81 9.11
N TYR A 188 -12.74 -8.19 7.95
CA TYR A 188 -13.05 -8.92 6.72
C TYR A 188 -11.92 -9.87 6.30
N ALA A 189 -10.66 -9.45 6.42
CA ALA A 189 -9.52 -10.32 6.15
C ALA A 189 -9.52 -11.55 7.08
N SER A 190 -9.84 -11.35 8.36
CA SER A 190 -9.97 -12.42 9.34
C SER A 190 -11.13 -13.39 9.00
N GLU A 191 -12.28 -12.86 8.56
CA GLU A 191 -13.42 -13.66 8.07
C GLU A 191 -13.03 -14.55 6.86
N GLN A 192 -12.14 -14.05 5.99
CA GLN A 192 -11.60 -14.79 4.82
C GLN A 192 -10.43 -15.71 5.16
N LYS A 193 -10.16 -15.95 6.46
CA LYS A 193 -9.04 -16.76 6.96
C LYS A 193 -7.67 -16.26 6.51
N CYS A 194 -7.53 -14.95 6.27
CA CYS A 194 -6.26 -14.33 5.94
C CYS A 194 -5.62 -13.77 7.19
N LYS A 195 -4.29 -13.91 7.32
CA LYS A 195 -3.56 -13.21 8.37
C LYS A 195 -3.36 -11.75 7.97
N CYS A 196 -3.81 -10.82 8.80
CA CYS A 196 -3.68 -9.38 8.54
C CYS A 196 -2.43 -8.81 9.21
N ILE A 197 -1.61 -8.08 8.45
CA ILE A 197 -0.45 -7.35 8.97
C ILE A 197 -0.45 -5.92 8.41
N LEU A 198 -0.21 -4.93 9.25
CA LEU A 198 -0.17 -3.53 8.84
C LEU A 198 1.26 -3.12 8.44
N LEU A 199 1.43 -2.56 7.25
CA LEU A 199 2.71 -2.08 6.74
C LEU A 199 2.71 -0.55 6.64
N LEU A 200 3.44 0.11 7.53
CA LEU A 200 3.60 1.56 7.59
C LEU A 200 4.70 2.00 6.62
N ASN A 201 4.30 2.38 5.41
CA ASN A 201 5.20 2.82 4.35
C ASN A 201 5.55 4.31 4.49
N LYS A 202 6.64 4.72 3.83
CA LYS A 202 7.20 6.09 3.91
C LYS A 202 7.70 6.44 5.32
N ALA A 203 8.16 5.44 6.05
CA ALA A 203 8.69 5.60 7.40
C ALA A 203 9.97 6.48 7.45
N ASP A 204 10.58 6.78 6.31
CA ASP A 204 11.69 7.74 6.15
C ASP A 204 11.26 9.21 6.33
N LEU A 205 9.98 9.52 6.17
CA LEU A 205 9.45 10.88 6.32
C LEU A 205 9.15 11.28 7.77
N ILE A 206 9.26 10.32 8.71
CA ILE A 206 8.96 10.53 10.13
C ILE A 206 10.22 10.30 10.97
N SER A 207 10.34 11.05 12.07
CA SER A 207 11.45 10.88 12.99
C SER A 207 11.36 9.54 13.74
N GLU A 208 12.48 9.09 14.27
CA GLU A 208 12.54 7.88 15.10
C GLU A 208 11.65 7.99 16.34
N TYR A 209 11.59 9.18 16.96
CA TYR A 209 10.70 9.45 18.08
C TYR A 209 9.23 9.18 17.72
N VAL A 210 8.77 9.67 16.56
CA VAL A 210 7.39 9.45 16.09
C VAL A 210 7.15 7.98 15.78
N ARG A 211 8.13 7.26 15.21
CA ARG A 211 8.05 5.80 15.01
C ARG A 211 7.88 5.05 16.32
N LYS A 212 8.62 5.43 17.37
CA LYS A 212 8.50 4.85 18.71
C LYS A 212 7.11 5.09 19.30
N CYS A 213 6.60 6.33 19.22
CA CYS A 213 5.25 6.65 19.67
C CYS A 213 4.17 5.82 18.94
N TRP A 214 4.31 5.62 17.62
CA TRP A 214 3.40 4.76 16.88
C TRP A 214 3.53 3.29 17.28
N ALA A 215 4.76 2.78 17.44
CA ALA A 215 4.98 1.41 17.92
C ALA A 215 4.32 1.18 19.29
N ASP A 216 4.50 2.11 20.22
CA ASP A 216 3.90 2.06 21.56
C ASP A 216 2.36 2.11 21.49
N TYR A 217 1.79 2.90 20.57
CA TYR A 217 0.34 2.95 20.36
C TYR A 217 -0.20 1.61 19.85
N PHE A 218 0.40 1.03 18.81
CA PHE A 218 -0.06 -0.24 18.24
C PHE A 218 0.25 -1.45 19.13
N ASN A 219 1.29 -1.38 19.98
CA ASN A 219 1.57 -2.36 21.02
C ASN A 219 0.43 -2.41 22.06
N LYS A 220 -0.11 -1.24 22.47
CA LYS A 220 -1.25 -1.19 23.40
C LYS A 220 -2.51 -1.82 22.82
N GLU A 221 -2.70 -1.66 21.51
CA GLU A 221 -3.82 -2.22 20.77
C GLU A 221 -3.61 -3.68 20.34
N ASN A 222 -2.45 -4.29 20.63
CA ASN A 222 -2.04 -5.65 20.23
C ASN A 222 -2.11 -5.90 18.70
N ILE A 223 -1.72 -4.91 17.89
CA ILE A 223 -1.75 -5.04 16.43
C ILE A 223 -0.33 -5.17 15.87
N PRO A 224 -0.06 -6.16 15.00
CA PRO A 224 1.23 -6.30 14.35
C PRO A 224 1.43 -5.22 13.29
N ILE A 225 2.47 -4.41 13.46
CA ILE A 225 2.90 -3.38 12.52
C ILE A 225 4.33 -3.61 12.06
N MET A 226 4.64 -3.18 10.84
CA MET A 226 6.00 -3.13 10.31
C MET A 226 6.25 -1.77 9.67
N PHE A 227 7.38 -1.13 9.97
CA PHE A 227 7.79 0.09 9.29
C PHE A 227 8.60 -0.25 8.05
N PHE A 228 8.33 0.41 6.93
CA PHE A 228 9.01 0.19 5.66
C PHE A 228 9.21 1.49 4.89
N SER A 229 10.26 1.56 4.08
CA SER A 229 10.46 2.67 3.15
C SER A 229 10.93 2.17 1.79
N ALA A 230 10.00 2.12 0.84
CA ALA A 230 10.33 1.80 -0.55
C ALA A 230 11.30 2.83 -1.19
N ALA A 231 11.18 4.11 -0.80
CA ALA A 231 11.97 5.19 -1.36
C ALA A 231 13.44 5.11 -0.91
N LYS A 232 13.67 4.80 0.37
CA LYS A 232 15.02 4.61 0.91
C LYS A 232 15.74 3.45 0.21
N THR A 233 15.12 2.27 0.17
CA THR A 233 15.71 1.10 -0.49
C THR A 233 16.01 1.33 -1.98
N THR A 234 15.17 2.11 -2.67
CA THR A 234 15.42 2.47 -4.08
C THR A 234 16.60 3.43 -4.23
N LYS A 235 16.82 4.35 -3.28
CA LYS A 235 17.96 5.28 -3.27
C LYS A 235 19.26 4.54 -2.95
N ASP A 236 19.24 3.69 -1.92
CA ASP A 236 20.40 2.91 -1.50
C ASP A 236 20.89 2.02 -2.65
N ARG A 237 19.97 1.39 -3.40
CA ARG A 237 20.32 0.63 -4.62
C ARG A 237 20.95 1.50 -5.72
N LYS A 238 20.46 2.72 -5.93
CA LYS A 238 21.05 3.62 -6.94
C LYS A 238 22.45 4.09 -6.54
N LEU A 239 22.71 4.20 -5.23
CA LEU A 239 24.03 4.52 -4.72
C LEU A 239 24.97 3.34 -4.95
N SER A 240 24.58 2.12 -4.57
CA SER A 240 25.40 0.92 -4.79
C SER A 240 25.70 0.65 -6.27
N GLU A 241 24.71 0.79 -7.16
CA GLU A 241 24.92 0.64 -8.62
C GLU A 241 25.85 1.71 -9.21
N ASN A 242 25.87 2.92 -8.63
CA ASN A 242 26.77 3.99 -9.06
C ASN A 242 28.18 3.84 -8.52
N ASP A 243 28.37 3.19 -7.37
CA ASP A 243 29.69 2.90 -6.81
C ASP A 243 30.33 1.71 -7.54
N GLU A 244 29.59 0.64 -7.86
CA GLU A 244 30.08 -0.50 -8.67
C GLU A 244 30.43 -0.10 -10.12
N THR A 245 29.78 0.93 -10.67
CA THR A 245 30.10 1.45 -12.01
C THR A 245 31.28 2.42 -12.04
N LYS A 246 31.79 2.87 -10.89
CA LYS A 246 33.05 3.62 -10.82
C LYS A 246 34.27 2.72 -10.81
N ASP A 247 34.17 1.54 -10.20
CA ASP A 247 35.27 0.56 -10.16
C ASP A 247 35.45 -0.26 -11.46
N THR A 248 34.58 -0.07 -12.46
CA THR A 248 34.60 -0.81 -13.74
C THR A 248 34.88 0.04 -14.97
N VAL A 249 35.23 1.32 -14.81
CA VAL A 249 35.57 2.24 -15.93
C VAL A 249 36.98 2.81 -15.76
N GLU A 250 37.96 1.95 -15.55
CA GLU A 250 39.37 2.25 -15.89
C GLU A 250 39.94 1.07 -16.68
N ASN A 251 39.61 1.02 -17.99
CA ASN A 251 40.45 0.51 -19.07
C ASN A 251 39.66 0.40 -20.38
N SER A 252 39.67 1.46 -21.20
CA SER A 252 39.92 1.40 -22.66
C SER A 252 39.57 2.73 -23.37
N ASP A 253 40.59 3.31 -24.01
CA ASP A 253 40.60 4.15 -25.23
C ASP A 253 40.44 5.69 -25.15
N THR A 254 41.61 6.36 -25.12
CA THR A 254 42.16 7.43 -26.01
C THR A 254 41.18 8.27 -26.88
N GLU A 255 41.25 9.59 -27.08
CA GLU A 255 42.36 10.57 -27.23
C GLU A 255 41.92 12.02 -26.88
N SER A 256 42.92 12.88 -26.61
CA SER A 256 43.03 14.35 -26.85
C SER A 256 43.15 15.33 -25.66
N ALA A 257 44.41 15.80 -25.46
CA ALA A 257 44.96 17.11 -25.02
C ALA A 257 44.14 18.01 -24.07
N ASP A 258 44.65 18.56 -22.95
CA ASP A 258 45.94 19.22 -22.71
C ASP A 258 46.33 19.24 -21.20
N SER A 259 47.66 19.31 -20.97
CA SER A 259 48.51 19.66 -19.79
C SER A 259 47.86 20.23 -18.51
N GLU A 260 48.33 19.95 -17.28
CA GLU A 260 49.68 20.14 -16.71
C GLU A 260 49.95 19.24 -15.47
N ILE A 261 51.24 19.11 -15.15
CA ILE A 261 51.94 18.25 -14.17
C ILE A 261 51.66 18.66 -12.70
N ASP A 262 51.60 17.68 -11.80
CA ASP A 262 52.37 17.70 -10.53
C ASP A 262 52.52 16.27 -9.95
N GLU A 263 53.77 15.92 -9.67
CA GLU A 263 54.25 14.69 -9.04
C GLU A 263 54.06 14.78 -7.51
N ASP A 264 53.60 13.67 -6.89
CA ASP A 264 54.01 13.14 -5.57
C ASP A 264 52.84 12.45 -4.83
N SER A 265 52.90 11.11 -4.69
CA SER A 265 52.58 10.34 -3.46
C SER A 265 52.31 8.83 -3.69
N ASP A 266 53.32 8.07 -4.13
CA ASP A 266 53.30 6.60 -4.16
C ASP A 266 53.41 5.95 -2.75
N VAL A 267 52.74 6.50 -1.74
CA VAL A 267 52.81 5.99 -0.35
C VAL A 267 51.44 5.56 0.22
N ASP A 268 50.33 5.93 -0.42
CA ASP A 268 48.98 5.66 0.13
C ASP A 268 48.38 4.31 -0.33
N LEU A 269 48.87 3.73 -1.44
CA LEU A 269 48.34 2.47 -1.99
C LEU A 269 48.70 1.21 -1.17
N GLU A 270 49.85 1.20 -0.49
CA GLU A 270 50.23 0.06 0.38
C GLU A 270 49.47 0.08 1.72
N VAL A 271 49.04 1.25 2.21
CA VAL A 271 48.34 1.38 3.51
C VAL A 271 46.86 0.97 3.39
N GLU A 272 46.21 1.25 2.26
CA GLU A 272 44.82 0.81 2.01
C GLU A 272 44.71 -0.69 1.77
N ALA A 273 45.66 -1.30 1.06
CA ALA A 273 45.70 -2.75 0.87
C ALA A 273 45.93 -3.51 2.19
N LEU A 274 46.71 -2.95 3.12
CA LEU A 274 46.90 -3.56 4.45
C LEU A 274 45.64 -3.44 5.31
N LYS A 275 44.91 -2.31 5.27
CA LYS A 275 43.65 -2.14 6.00
C LYS A 275 42.56 -3.09 5.53
N SER A 276 42.41 -3.31 4.21
CA SER A 276 41.42 -4.25 3.70
C SER A 276 41.73 -5.70 4.13
N THR A 277 43.01 -6.09 4.12
CA THR A 277 43.40 -7.43 4.62
C THR A 277 43.18 -7.59 6.13
N GLU A 278 43.30 -6.51 6.90
CA GLU A 278 43.07 -6.53 8.35
C GLU A 278 41.57 -6.64 8.68
N GLU A 279 40.72 -5.96 7.91
CA GLU A 279 39.26 -6.08 7.96
C GLU A 279 38.77 -7.49 7.58
N ASP A 280 39.35 -8.09 6.54
CA ASP A 280 39.06 -9.46 6.13
C ASP A 280 39.43 -10.49 7.21
N ILE A 281 40.56 -10.29 7.90
CA ILE A 281 40.99 -11.14 9.03
C ILE A 281 40.02 -11.02 10.21
N GLU A 282 39.51 -9.82 10.52
CA GLU A 282 38.50 -9.64 11.56
C GLU A 282 37.17 -10.30 11.21
N LEU A 283 36.75 -10.21 9.95
CA LEU A 283 35.51 -10.82 9.47
C LEU A 283 35.60 -12.36 9.54
N PHE A 284 36.76 -12.92 9.20
CA PHE A 284 37.03 -14.36 9.34
C PHE A 284 37.02 -14.83 10.81
N LYS A 285 37.55 -14.03 11.74
CA LYS A 285 37.49 -14.34 13.18
C LYS A 285 36.06 -14.34 13.72
N ARG A 286 35.20 -13.43 13.24
CA ARG A 286 33.76 -13.42 13.62
C ARG A 286 33.06 -14.68 13.13
N GLN A 287 33.31 -15.08 11.89
CA GLN A 287 32.73 -16.31 11.32
C GLN A 287 33.17 -17.57 12.07
N LEU A 288 34.43 -17.64 12.54
CA LEU A 288 34.90 -18.76 13.37
C LEU A 288 34.19 -18.82 14.73
N ASN A 289 33.92 -17.67 15.36
CA ASN A 289 33.18 -17.63 16.62
C ASN A 289 31.71 -18.06 16.43
N ASP A 290 31.07 -17.63 15.35
CA ASP A 290 29.70 -18.04 15.03
C ASP A 290 29.62 -19.55 14.76
N LEU A 291 30.65 -20.10 14.10
CA LEU A 291 30.77 -21.55 13.87
C LEU A 291 30.96 -22.31 15.18
N ASP A 292 31.78 -21.82 16.11
CA ASP A 292 31.98 -22.44 17.43
C ASP A 292 30.70 -22.43 18.28
N LEU A 293 29.92 -21.35 18.17
CA LEU A 293 28.60 -21.23 18.81
C LEU A 293 27.57 -22.19 18.19
N ALA A 294 27.61 -22.40 16.87
CA ALA A 294 26.79 -23.40 16.20
C ALA A 294 27.19 -24.83 16.60
N VAL A 295 28.49 -25.14 16.65
CA VAL A 295 29.02 -26.46 17.02
C VAL A 295 28.65 -26.80 18.46
N SER A 296 28.85 -25.88 19.41
CA SER A 296 28.45 -26.09 20.81
C SER A 296 26.94 -26.30 20.97
N ASN A 297 26.11 -25.59 20.21
CA ASN A 297 24.66 -25.81 20.18
C ASN A 297 24.28 -27.19 19.63
N THR A 298 24.99 -27.69 18.62
CA THR A 298 24.77 -29.05 18.09
C THR A 298 25.22 -30.13 19.09
N ALA A 299 26.36 -29.95 19.76
CA ALA A 299 26.82 -30.85 20.81
C ALA A 299 25.80 -30.95 21.97
N ASN A 300 25.29 -29.81 22.44
CA ASN A 300 24.25 -29.77 23.47
C ASN A 300 22.94 -30.48 23.04
N LYS A 301 22.58 -30.43 21.76
CA LYS A 301 21.41 -31.17 21.25
C LYS A 301 21.66 -32.68 21.23
N ILE A 302 22.86 -33.10 20.85
CA ILE A 302 23.25 -34.52 20.83
C ILE A 302 23.24 -35.09 22.25
N ASP A 303 23.76 -34.36 23.23
CA ASP A 303 23.75 -34.79 24.64
C ASP A 303 22.33 -34.96 25.18
N ARG A 304 21.39 -34.06 24.81
CA ARG A 304 19.98 -34.18 25.18
C ARG A 304 19.32 -35.42 24.56
N ILE A 305 19.65 -35.73 23.30
CA ILE A 305 19.16 -36.92 22.62
C ILE A 305 19.72 -38.18 23.28
N GLN A 306 20.98 -38.16 23.70
CA GLN A 306 21.61 -39.28 24.39
C GLN A 306 20.93 -39.56 25.75
N ILE A 307 20.71 -38.51 26.55
CA ILE A 307 19.99 -38.63 27.84
C ILE A 307 18.55 -39.13 27.63
N ALA A 308 17.90 -38.68 26.56
CA ALA A 308 16.57 -39.14 26.18
C ALA A 308 16.55 -40.64 25.84
N LEU A 309 17.51 -41.09 25.03
CA LEU A 309 17.68 -42.49 24.66
C LEU A 309 17.94 -43.37 25.89
N ASP A 310 18.81 -42.94 26.80
CA ASP A 310 19.12 -43.70 28.01
C ASP A 310 17.88 -43.90 28.90
N LYS A 311 17.03 -42.87 29.03
CA LYS A 311 15.75 -42.96 29.75
C LYS A 311 14.77 -43.92 29.08
N VAL A 312 14.69 -43.92 27.75
CA VAL A 312 13.83 -44.86 27.01
C VAL A 312 14.33 -46.30 27.19
N VAL A 313 15.65 -46.51 27.17
CA VAL A 313 16.27 -47.83 27.40
C VAL A 313 16.01 -48.33 28.83
N GLU A 314 16.10 -47.46 29.84
CA GLU A 314 15.72 -47.83 31.22
C GLU A 314 14.23 -48.17 31.35
N ASN A 315 13.35 -47.38 30.75
CA ASN A 315 11.91 -47.63 30.80
C ASN A 315 11.53 -48.96 30.14
N LEU A 316 12.20 -49.32 29.02
CA LEU A 316 12.06 -50.61 28.35
C LEU A 316 12.53 -51.77 29.24
N ARG A 317 13.64 -51.60 29.99
CA ARG A 317 14.13 -52.62 30.93
C ARG A 317 13.17 -52.85 32.10
N LEU A 318 12.46 -51.81 32.54
CA LEU A 318 11.55 -51.84 33.70
C LEU A 318 10.08 -52.12 33.34
N GLY A 319 9.75 -52.31 32.04
CA GLY A 319 8.40 -52.65 31.58
C GLY A 319 7.36 -51.54 31.79
N ARG A 320 7.79 -50.27 31.88
CA ARG A 320 6.90 -49.11 32.04
C ARG A 320 6.50 -48.54 30.67
N PRO A 321 5.27 -48.00 30.51
CA PRO A 321 4.87 -47.35 29.27
C PRO A 321 5.73 -46.11 29.00
N VAL A 322 6.10 -45.90 27.74
CA VAL A 322 6.90 -44.74 27.31
C VAL A 322 6.02 -43.50 27.33
N GLU A 323 6.33 -42.54 28.20
CA GLU A 323 5.64 -41.24 28.20
C GLU A 323 6.04 -40.39 26.98
N PRO A 324 5.09 -39.66 26.37
CA PRO A 324 5.37 -38.79 25.23
C PRO A 324 6.26 -37.61 25.65
N PHE A 325 7.34 -37.39 24.89
CA PHE A 325 8.28 -36.29 25.09
C PHE A 325 7.57 -34.93 25.11
N HIS A 326 7.46 -34.30 26.28
CA HIS A 326 7.06 -32.90 26.42
C HIS A 326 8.34 -32.04 26.35
N ASN A 327 8.37 -31.09 25.43
CA ASN A 327 9.55 -30.25 25.16
C ASN A 327 9.69 -29.07 26.14
N ASP A 328 9.08 -29.15 27.32
CA ASP A 328 9.04 -28.09 28.30
C ASP A 328 9.96 -28.43 29.47
N GLN A 329 11.13 -27.79 29.49
CA GLN A 329 11.84 -27.36 30.70
C GLN A 329 13.05 -26.49 30.31
N ILE A 330 12.79 -25.21 30.09
CA ILE A 330 13.76 -24.16 30.43
C ILE A 330 13.43 -23.80 31.88
N VAL A 331 14.19 -24.31 32.85
CA VAL A 331 14.10 -23.88 34.24
C VAL A 331 15.33 -23.04 34.55
N ASN A 332 15.13 -21.73 34.60
CA ASN A 332 15.89 -20.86 35.48
C ASN A 332 15.35 -21.07 36.90
N VAL A 333 16.25 -21.42 37.82
CA VAL A 333 15.95 -21.65 39.23
C VAL A 333 15.79 -20.30 39.95
N SER A 334 14.57 -20.00 40.42
CA SER A 334 14.37 -19.22 41.66
C SER A 334 12.93 -19.37 42.18
N ASN A 335 12.80 -20.19 43.23
CA ASN A 335 11.88 -20.12 44.37
C ASN A 335 10.46 -19.53 44.19
N GLY A 336 9.47 -20.44 44.18
CA GLY A 336 8.52 -20.60 45.30
C GLY A 336 7.40 -19.58 45.49
N SER A 337 6.22 -19.87 44.91
CA SER A 337 4.93 -19.99 45.62
C SER A 337 3.82 -20.39 44.63
N ARG A 338 3.15 -21.51 44.91
CA ARG A 338 2.03 -22.06 44.13
C ARG A 338 0.77 -21.20 44.35
N GLU A 339 0.29 -20.57 43.29
CA GLU A 339 -1.11 -20.17 43.17
C GLU A 339 -1.73 -20.86 41.95
N TYR A 340 -2.96 -21.34 42.13
CA TYR A 340 -3.77 -22.01 41.14
C TYR A 340 -4.14 -21.01 40.03
N ILE A 341 -3.83 -21.30 38.77
CA ILE A 341 -4.28 -20.52 37.62
C ILE A 341 -5.13 -21.42 36.73
N SER A 342 -6.38 -20.97 36.56
CA SER A 342 -7.38 -21.44 35.62
C SER A 342 -6.90 -21.31 34.18
N GLU A 343 -7.40 -22.21 33.33
CA GLU A 343 -7.24 -22.17 31.87
C GLU A 343 -7.73 -20.82 31.30
N ASP A 344 -6.79 -19.93 30.94
CA ASP A 344 -7.05 -18.76 30.12
C ASP A 344 -6.07 -18.78 28.94
N GLU A 345 -6.62 -18.60 27.72
CA GLU A 345 -5.89 -18.59 26.46
C GLU A 345 -4.73 -17.58 26.48
N ASP A 346 -3.50 -18.07 26.30
CA ASP A 346 -2.29 -17.24 26.23
C ASP A 346 -2.38 -16.26 25.05
N SER A 347 -2.81 -15.03 25.34
CA SER A 347 -2.66 -13.88 24.45
C SER A 347 -1.18 -13.61 24.20
N ILE A 348 -0.68 -14.06 23.04
CA ILE A 348 0.67 -13.71 22.56
C ILE A 348 0.73 -12.19 22.43
N LYS A 349 1.40 -11.52 23.38
CA LYS A 349 1.60 -10.06 23.32
C LYS A 349 2.45 -9.74 22.09
N VAL A 350 1.87 -8.94 21.19
CA VAL A 350 2.57 -8.48 19.99
C VAL A 350 3.56 -7.39 20.39
N GLN A 351 4.86 -7.63 20.17
CA GLN A 351 5.90 -6.63 20.38
C GLN A 351 6.36 -6.08 19.02
N ASN A 352 6.01 -4.83 18.73
CA ASN A 352 6.40 -4.15 17.51
C ASN A 352 7.74 -3.42 17.67
N SER A 353 8.60 -3.50 16.65
CA SER A 353 9.82 -2.72 16.54
C SER A 353 9.57 -1.36 15.87
N PHE A 354 10.34 -0.34 16.23
CA PHE A 354 10.32 0.98 15.58
C PHE A 354 11.31 1.11 14.41
N GLU A 355 12.13 0.09 14.17
CA GLU A 355 13.11 0.05 13.07
C GLU A 355 12.42 -0.02 11.71
N ILE A 356 13.02 0.62 10.70
CA ILE A 356 12.58 0.49 9.31
C ILE A 356 13.13 -0.83 8.78
N TYR A 357 12.24 -1.68 8.27
CA TYR A 357 12.61 -2.96 7.71
C TYR A 357 13.20 -2.78 6.33
N ASP A 358 14.29 -3.48 6.08
CA ASP A 358 14.82 -3.68 4.74
C ASP A 358 14.03 -4.75 4.00
N ARG A 359 14.31 -4.88 2.70
CA ARG A 359 13.67 -5.86 1.83
C ARG A 359 13.76 -7.28 2.40
N ASP A 360 14.96 -7.71 2.75
CA ASP A 360 15.21 -9.11 3.10
C ASP A 360 14.61 -9.46 4.46
N LYS A 361 14.71 -8.54 5.43
CA LYS A 361 14.02 -8.64 6.73
C LYS A 361 12.50 -8.74 6.55
N LEU A 362 11.91 -7.98 5.63
CA LEU A 362 10.48 -8.05 5.35
C LEU A 362 10.09 -9.42 4.75
N ILE A 363 10.89 -9.95 3.81
CA ILE A 363 10.64 -11.27 3.21
C ILE A 363 10.78 -12.38 4.26
N GLU A 364 11.82 -12.33 5.09
CA GLU A 364 12.04 -13.29 6.18
C GLU A 364 10.85 -13.32 7.14
N VAL A 365 10.36 -12.15 7.55
CA VAL A 365 9.19 -12.05 8.44
C VAL A 365 7.93 -12.58 7.79
N LEU A 366 7.74 -12.40 6.47
CA LEU A 366 6.61 -12.95 5.74
C LEU A 366 6.67 -14.47 5.64
N LYS A 367 7.84 -15.03 5.30
CA LYS A 367 8.07 -16.48 5.21
C LYS A 367 8.01 -17.17 6.57
N GLY A 368 8.45 -16.50 7.64
CA GLY A 368 8.38 -17.00 9.01
C GLY A 368 6.97 -17.10 9.58
N GLN A 369 5.94 -16.57 8.90
CA GLN A 369 4.56 -16.71 9.35
C GLN A 369 4.07 -18.14 9.19
N LYS A 370 3.74 -18.79 10.32
CA LYS A 370 3.10 -20.10 10.31
C LYS A 370 1.65 -19.98 9.80
N ILE A 371 1.38 -20.56 8.64
CA ILE A 371 0.04 -20.69 8.07
C ILE A 371 -0.29 -22.16 7.95
N GLY A 372 -1.45 -22.56 8.48
CA GLY A 372 -1.85 -23.96 8.52
C GLY A 372 -2.05 -24.55 7.12
N ASN A 373 -3.00 -23.97 6.36
CA ASN A 373 -3.32 -24.40 5.00
C ASN A 373 -3.18 -23.22 4.05
N LEU A 374 -2.29 -23.35 3.07
CA LEU A 374 -2.17 -22.39 1.97
C LEU A 374 -3.38 -22.49 1.05
N LYS A 375 -3.88 -21.34 0.60
CA LYS A 375 -4.98 -21.26 -0.37
C LYS A 375 -4.52 -21.64 -1.78
N ASN A 376 -3.30 -21.28 -2.16
CA ASN A 376 -2.72 -21.55 -3.47
C ASN A 376 -1.34 -22.26 -3.36
N PRO A 377 -1.29 -23.53 -2.91
CA PRO A 377 -0.03 -24.27 -2.86
C PRO A 377 0.61 -24.38 -4.27
N PRO A 378 1.95 -24.37 -4.38
CA PRO A 378 2.93 -24.51 -3.31
C PRO A 378 3.39 -23.19 -2.67
N ARG A 379 2.92 -22.03 -3.14
CA ARG A 379 3.43 -20.71 -2.73
C ARG A 379 2.55 -20.08 -1.65
N LEU A 380 3.19 -19.35 -0.76
CA LEU A 380 2.57 -18.39 0.15
C LEU A 380 2.15 -17.14 -0.64
N THR A 381 0.85 -16.87 -0.71
CA THR A 381 0.33 -15.71 -1.43
C THR A 381 0.12 -14.52 -0.49
N VAL A 382 0.80 -13.39 -0.76
CA VAL A 382 0.72 -12.15 0.01
C VAL A 382 -0.01 -11.07 -0.79
N GLY A 383 -1.19 -10.66 -0.34
CA GLY A 383 -1.98 -9.60 -0.97
C GLY A 383 -1.68 -8.22 -0.41
N MET A 384 -1.41 -7.24 -1.28
CA MET A 384 -1.12 -5.86 -0.89
C MET A 384 -2.33 -4.97 -1.12
N ILE A 385 -2.92 -4.46 -0.05
CA ILE A 385 -4.16 -3.66 -0.07
C ILE A 385 -3.91 -2.31 0.59
N GLY A 386 -4.61 -1.26 0.15
CA GLY A 386 -4.50 0.06 0.76
C GLY A 386 -4.91 1.19 -0.19
N TYR A 387 -4.95 2.41 0.35
CA TYR A 387 -5.38 3.59 -0.39
C TYR A 387 -4.49 3.88 -1.61
N PRO A 388 -4.97 4.62 -2.62
CA PRO A 388 -4.11 5.16 -3.68
C PRO A 388 -2.90 5.92 -3.10
N ASN A 389 -1.76 5.89 -3.80
CA ASN A 389 -0.56 6.67 -3.47
C ASN A 389 0.12 6.40 -2.11
N VAL A 390 -0.30 5.38 -1.36
CA VAL A 390 0.43 4.88 -0.17
C VAL A 390 1.71 4.14 -0.53
N GLY A 391 1.88 3.75 -1.80
CA GLY A 391 3.10 3.14 -2.33
C GLY A 391 3.07 1.61 -2.50
N LYS A 392 1.89 1.00 -2.69
CA LYS A 392 1.72 -0.45 -2.95
C LYS A 392 2.62 -0.97 -4.09
N SER A 393 2.41 -0.47 -5.30
CA SER A 393 3.18 -0.87 -6.47
C SER A 393 4.67 -0.47 -6.38
N SER A 394 5.00 0.56 -5.60
CA SER A 394 6.40 0.91 -5.32
C SER A 394 7.06 -0.12 -4.40
N THR A 395 6.37 -0.56 -3.34
CA THR A 395 6.84 -1.63 -2.45
C THR A 395 6.99 -2.94 -3.21
N VAL A 396 6.08 -3.26 -4.14
CA VAL A 396 6.22 -4.41 -5.04
C VAL A 396 7.52 -4.35 -5.84
N ASN A 397 7.81 -3.23 -6.51
CA ASN A 397 9.03 -3.09 -7.30
C ASN A 397 10.31 -3.23 -6.45
N VAL A 398 10.28 -2.77 -5.21
CA VAL A 398 11.39 -2.93 -4.27
C VAL A 398 11.57 -4.40 -3.88
N LEU A 399 10.48 -5.10 -3.56
CA LEU A 399 10.54 -6.54 -3.25
C LEU A 399 11.04 -7.34 -4.46
N MET A 400 10.56 -7.04 -5.67
CA MET A 400 10.94 -7.70 -6.91
C MET A 400 12.35 -7.33 -7.42
N GLN A 401 13.03 -6.33 -6.82
CA GLN A 401 14.30 -5.74 -7.28
C GLN A 401 14.30 -5.22 -8.72
N THR A 402 13.16 -5.28 -9.41
CA THR A 402 12.99 -4.96 -10.82
C THR A 402 11.73 -4.14 -11.00
N LYS A 403 11.72 -3.23 -11.98
CA LYS A 403 10.53 -2.43 -12.32
C LYS A 403 9.51 -3.28 -13.08
N LYS A 404 8.83 -4.19 -12.39
CA LYS A 404 7.77 -5.03 -12.99
C LYS A 404 6.43 -4.32 -13.10
N VAL A 405 6.13 -3.44 -12.15
CA VAL A 405 4.85 -2.72 -12.10
C VAL A 405 5.09 -1.23 -12.37
N SER A 406 4.23 -0.64 -13.20
CA SER A 406 4.27 0.80 -13.45
C SER A 406 3.77 1.57 -12.22
N VAL A 407 4.41 2.70 -11.92
CA VAL A 407 4.07 3.56 -10.77
C VAL A 407 3.77 4.97 -11.24
N SER A 408 2.82 5.64 -10.58
CA SER A 408 2.47 7.04 -10.83
C SER A 408 2.09 7.73 -9.52
N ALA A 409 2.29 9.04 -9.45
CA ALA A 409 1.79 9.88 -8.37
C ALA A 409 0.28 10.18 -8.51
N MET A 410 -0.32 9.92 -9.68
CA MET A 410 -1.76 10.06 -9.89
C MET A 410 -2.51 8.83 -9.38
N PRO A 411 -3.63 9.02 -8.64
CA PRO A 411 -4.45 7.89 -8.20
C PRO A 411 -5.10 7.16 -9.39
N GLY A 412 -5.42 5.87 -9.22
CA GLY A 412 -6.08 5.06 -10.25
C GLY A 412 -5.17 4.49 -11.35
N HIS A 413 -3.86 4.44 -11.11
CA HIS A 413 -2.90 3.89 -12.05
C HIS A 413 -2.96 2.35 -12.16
N THR A 414 -2.88 1.64 -11.04
CA THR A 414 -3.11 0.20 -10.97
C THR A 414 -4.62 -0.05 -11.03
N ARG A 415 -5.08 -0.79 -12.05
CA ARG A 415 -6.51 -1.02 -12.33
C ARG A 415 -6.98 -2.45 -12.11
N HIS A 416 -6.06 -3.40 -12.16
CA HIS A 416 -6.34 -4.84 -12.06
C HIS A 416 -5.39 -5.48 -11.07
N VAL A 417 -5.86 -6.50 -10.37
CA VAL A 417 -4.98 -7.32 -9.53
C VAL A 417 -3.98 -8.05 -10.41
N GLN A 418 -2.71 -8.05 -10.01
CA GLN A 418 -1.63 -8.75 -10.71
C GLN A 418 -0.96 -9.74 -9.76
N SER A 419 -0.76 -10.97 -10.23
CA SER A 419 0.05 -12.00 -9.56
C SER A 419 1.51 -11.85 -9.98
N LEU A 420 2.40 -11.68 -9.01
CA LEU A 420 3.83 -11.50 -9.22
C LEU A 420 4.58 -12.50 -8.36
N ILE A 421 5.10 -13.54 -9.01
CA ILE A 421 5.91 -14.56 -8.36
C ILE A 421 7.25 -13.91 -8.00
N LEU A 422 7.55 -13.88 -6.69
CA LEU A 422 8.81 -13.36 -6.18
C LEU A 422 9.88 -14.46 -6.20
N ASP A 423 9.56 -15.64 -5.66
CA ASP A 423 10.43 -16.81 -5.63
C ASP A 423 9.62 -18.13 -5.63
N GLU A 424 10.27 -19.25 -5.32
CA GLU A 424 9.63 -20.57 -5.28
C GLU A 424 8.60 -20.73 -4.16
N GLU A 425 8.69 -19.90 -3.12
CA GLU A 425 7.89 -19.99 -1.90
C GLU A 425 6.88 -18.85 -1.76
N LEU A 426 7.09 -17.69 -2.43
CA LEU A 426 6.33 -16.46 -2.22
C LEU A 426 5.78 -15.89 -3.52
N GLU A 427 4.50 -15.53 -3.48
CA GLU A 427 3.80 -14.80 -4.53
C GLU A 427 3.17 -13.52 -3.98
N LEU A 428 3.35 -12.39 -4.68
CA LEU A 428 2.79 -11.09 -4.32
C LEU A 428 1.57 -10.78 -5.20
N LEU A 429 0.48 -10.30 -4.60
CA LEU A 429 -0.68 -9.76 -5.33
C LEU A 429 -0.72 -8.23 -5.18
N ASP A 430 -0.54 -7.50 -6.28
CA ASP A 430 -0.73 -6.03 -6.29
C ASP A 430 -2.19 -5.69 -6.59
N CYS A 431 -2.93 -5.16 -5.61
CA CYS A 431 -4.31 -4.75 -5.77
C CYS A 431 -4.40 -3.26 -6.16
N PRO A 432 -5.36 -2.86 -7.03
CA PRO A 432 -5.67 -1.45 -7.24
C PRO A 432 -5.91 -0.70 -5.93
N GLY A 433 -5.51 0.57 -5.90
CA GLY A 433 -5.76 1.42 -4.73
C GLY A 433 -7.24 1.69 -4.56
N LEU A 434 -7.75 1.45 -3.35
CA LEU A 434 -9.16 1.59 -3.03
C LEU A 434 -9.36 2.66 -1.97
N VAL A 435 -10.29 3.59 -2.22
CA VAL A 435 -10.68 4.59 -1.23
C VAL A 435 -11.81 4.02 -0.39
N LEU A 436 -11.49 3.69 0.87
CA LEU A 436 -12.43 3.08 1.81
C LEU A 436 -13.27 4.17 2.51
N PRO A 437 -14.51 3.86 2.92
CA PRO A 437 -15.29 4.74 3.77
C PRO A 437 -14.63 4.87 5.15
N ALA A 438 -14.31 6.09 5.56
CA ALA A 438 -13.75 6.42 6.86
C ALA A 438 -14.40 7.70 7.41
N TYR A 439 -14.31 7.88 8.72
CA TYR A 439 -14.66 9.14 9.38
C TYR A 439 -13.46 10.08 9.28
N ALA A 440 -13.40 10.85 8.20
CA ALA A 440 -12.37 11.88 8.02
C ALA A 440 -12.90 13.02 7.17
N VAL A 441 -12.27 14.18 7.31
CA VAL A 441 -12.62 15.37 6.56
C VAL A 441 -12.02 15.26 5.15
N ALA A 442 -12.83 15.50 4.11
CA ALA A 442 -12.38 15.42 2.72
C ALA A 442 -11.06 16.20 2.40
N PRO A 443 -10.78 17.38 3.00
CA PRO A 443 -9.50 18.08 2.83
C PRO A 443 -8.27 17.25 3.21
N ASP A 444 -8.33 16.46 4.29
CA ASP A 444 -7.19 15.63 4.74
C ASP A 444 -6.85 14.54 3.70
N LEU A 445 -7.86 14.01 3.01
CA LEU A 445 -7.66 13.06 1.90
C LEU A 445 -7.11 13.72 0.62
N MET A 446 -7.46 14.99 0.38
CA MET A 446 -6.88 15.75 -0.74
C MET A 446 -5.39 16.02 -0.50
N LEU A 447 -5.02 16.44 0.71
CA LEU A 447 -3.62 16.72 1.07
C LEU A 447 -2.72 15.48 1.02
N THR A 448 -3.31 14.29 1.17
CA THR A 448 -2.60 13.01 1.06
C THR A 448 -2.57 12.44 -0.36
N ALA A 449 -3.12 13.15 -1.35
CA ALA A 449 -3.20 12.74 -2.75
C ALA A 449 -3.96 11.41 -2.97
N VAL A 450 -4.87 11.05 -2.07
CA VAL A 450 -5.81 9.93 -2.30
C VAL A 450 -6.78 10.27 -3.42
N LEU A 451 -7.25 11.52 -3.42
CA LEU A 451 -8.08 12.11 -4.46
C LEU A 451 -7.20 12.80 -5.50
N SER A 452 -7.66 12.81 -6.75
CA SER A 452 -6.94 13.48 -7.83
C SER A 452 -6.92 14.98 -7.62
N ILE A 453 -5.72 15.54 -7.39
CA ILE A 453 -5.51 16.99 -7.20
C ILE A 453 -5.89 17.75 -8.47
N ASP A 454 -5.64 17.17 -9.64
CA ASP A 454 -5.93 17.79 -10.95
C ASP A 454 -7.42 18.01 -11.20
N GLN A 455 -8.29 17.21 -10.56
CA GLN A 455 -9.75 17.25 -10.73
C GLN A 455 -10.47 18.00 -9.60
N MET A 456 -9.71 18.67 -8.72
CA MET A 456 -10.25 19.36 -7.56
C MET A 456 -11.13 20.56 -7.98
N ARG A 457 -12.35 20.62 -7.45
CA ARG A 457 -13.32 21.70 -7.75
C ARG A 457 -13.17 22.94 -6.87
N SER A 458 -12.84 22.75 -5.59
CA SER A 458 -12.57 23.83 -4.63
C SER A 458 -11.30 23.50 -3.88
N HIS A 459 -10.34 24.43 -3.91
CA HIS A 459 -9.05 24.34 -3.23
C HIS A 459 -9.07 25.00 -1.85
N ASP A 460 -10.10 25.81 -1.56
CA ASP A 460 -10.19 26.64 -0.35
C ASP A 460 -10.05 25.81 0.92
N ALA A 461 -10.84 24.74 1.05
CA ALA A 461 -10.85 23.90 2.24
C ALA A 461 -9.53 23.13 2.44
N ALA A 462 -8.94 22.63 1.35
CA ALA A 462 -7.65 21.93 1.39
C ALA A 462 -6.51 22.89 1.77
N MET A 463 -6.51 24.10 1.21
CA MET A 463 -5.49 25.10 1.50
C MET A 463 -5.64 25.70 2.90
N ALA A 464 -6.85 25.94 3.37
CA ALA A 464 -7.10 26.33 4.76
C ALA A 464 -6.56 25.27 5.73
N ARG A 465 -6.85 23.99 5.46
CA ARG A 465 -6.34 22.88 6.27
C ARG A 465 -4.82 22.77 6.22
N LEU A 466 -4.19 23.02 5.07
CA LEU A 466 -2.74 23.04 4.95
C LEU A 466 -2.11 24.16 5.80
N CYS A 467 -2.73 25.33 5.85
CA CYS A 467 -2.27 26.46 6.68
C CYS A 467 -2.40 26.20 8.18
N GLU A 468 -3.33 25.34 8.59
CA GLU A 468 -3.42 24.89 9.99
C GLU A 468 -2.31 23.90 10.36
N LEU A 469 -1.84 23.09 9.40
CA LEU A 469 -0.86 22.03 9.64
C LEU A 469 0.59 22.49 9.48
N VAL A 470 0.84 23.49 8.63
CA VAL A 470 2.19 23.94 8.26
C VAL A 470 2.39 25.38 8.70
N SER A 471 3.49 25.61 9.42
CA SER A 471 3.83 26.95 9.91
C SER A 471 4.16 27.93 8.77
N LYS A 472 3.89 29.22 9.01
CA LYS A 472 4.27 30.32 8.10
C LYS A 472 5.74 30.24 7.68
N HIS A 473 6.63 30.06 8.65
CA HIS A 473 8.08 29.97 8.44
C HIS A 473 8.46 28.89 7.40
N THR A 474 7.78 27.74 7.41
CA THR A 474 8.06 26.67 6.45
C THR A 474 7.76 27.11 5.01
N PHE A 475 6.71 27.90 4.79
CA PHE A 475 6.39 28.44 3.47
C PHE A 475 7.43 29.47 3.00
N GLU A 476 7.88 30.35 3.90
CA GLU A 476 8.89 31.37 3.59
C GLU A 476 10.23 30.73 3.22
N VAL A 477 10.70 29.75 4.01
CA VAL A 477 11.97 29.07 3.75
C VAL A 477 11.92 28.24 2.47
N LYS A 478 10.83 27.47 2.27
CA LYS A 478 10.75 26.52 1.15
C LYS A 478 10.46 27.20 -0.19
N TYR A 479 9.63 28.23 -0.19
CA TYR A 479 9.18 28.91 -1.40
C TYR A 479 9.73 30.32 -1.57
N GLY A 480 10.54 30.82 -0.62
CA GLY A 480 11.09 32.18 -0.66
C GLY A 480 10.03 33.27 -0.54
N LEU A 481 8.88 32.97 0.05
CA LEU A 481 7.75 33.91 0.11
C LEU A 481 7.97 34.97 1.19
N LEU A 482 7.74 36.23 0.83
CA LEU A 482 7.65 37.33 1.79
C LEU A 482 6.19 37.50 2.19
N LEU A 483 5.80 36.92 3.32
CA LEU A 483 4.43 36.98 3.82
C LEU A 483 4.32 38.10 4.86
N PRO A 484 3.32 39.00 4.78
CA PRO A 484 3.19 40.10 5.72
C PRO A 484 3.00 39.59 7.16
N ASP A 485 3.55 40.32 8.12
CA ASP A 485 3.30 40.10 9.54
C ASP A 485 1.92 40.65 9.86
N SER A 486 0.88 39.84 9.63
CA SER A 486 -0.48 40.17 10.04
C SER A 486 -0.65 39.86 11.53
N ASP A 487 -1.15 40.83 12.29
CA ASP A 487 -1.49 40.70 13.73
C ASP A 487 -2.59 39.65 14.01
N ASP A 488 -3.30 39.19 12.98
CA ASP A 488 -4.25 38.08 13.09
C ASP A 488 -3.51 36.74 13.09
N SER A 489 -3.56 36.07 14.24
CA SER A 489 -3.04 34.70 14.50
C SER A 489 -3.48 33.59 13.52
N LYS A 490 -4.38 33.88 12.56
CA LYS A 490 -4.85 32.93 11.56
C LYS A 490 -4.29 33.25 10.17
N MET A 491 -3.39 32.39 9.73
CA MET A 491 -2.78 32.44 8.41
C MET A 491 -3.85 32.30 7.31
N ASN A 492 -4.01 33.31 6.46
CA ASN A 492 -5.00 33.28 5.39
C ASN A 492 -4.41 32.62 4.13
N TYR A 493 -4.94 31.47 3.76
CA TYR A 493 -4.48 30.70 2.59
C TYR A 493 -4.51 31.51 1.28
N LYS A 494 -5.41 32.49 1.15
CA LYS A 494 -5.50 33.37 -0.02
C LYS A 494 -4.26 34.25 -0.19
N GLN A 495 -3.65 34.68 0.91
CA GLN A 495 -2.43 35.49 0.86
C GLN A 495 -1.25 34.66 0.37
N ILE A 496 -1.13 33.41 0.83
CA ILE A 496 -0.07 32.48 0.38
C ILE A 496 -0.21 32.20 -1.11
N LEU A 497 -1.41 31.86 -1.57
CA LEU A 497 -1.66 31.58 -2.98
C LEU A 497 -1.37 32.80 -3.86
N THR A 498 -1.79 33.99 -3.43
CA THR A 498 -1.51 35.24 -4.14
C THR A 498 -0.02 35.53 -4.16
N ALA A 499 0.69 35.42 -3.03
CA ALA A 499 2.13 35.66 -2.95
C ALA A 499 2.92 34.70 -3.84
N HIS A 500 2.58 33.41 -3.79
CA HIS A 500 3.17 32.39 -4.66
C HIS A 500 2.85 32.67 -6.13
N ALA A 501 1.60 32.99 -6.47
CA ALA A 501 1.24 33.35 -7.84
C ALA A 501 1.98 34.59 -8.35
N CYS A 502 2.15 35.64 -7.51
CA CYS A 502 2.90 36.85 -7.85
C CYS A 502 4.37 36.58 -8.15
N MET A 503 5.03 35.72 -7.38
CA MET A 503 6.41 35.30 -7.64
C MET A 503 6.58 34.60 -9.00
N TYR A 504 5.66 33.71 -9.37
CA TYR A 504 5.74 32.99 -10.65
C TYR A 504 5.22 33.82 -11.82
N SER A 505 4.26 34.73 -11.61
CA SER A 505 3.73 35.59 -12.67
C SER A 505 4.70 36.68 -13.13
N TYR A 506 5.67 37.07 -12.32
CA TYR A 506 6.80 37.87 -12.80
C TYR A 506 7.60 37.16 -13.91
N ASN A 507 7.69 35.82 -13.88
CA ASN A 507 8.29 35.03 -14.97
C ASN A 507 7.33 34.80 -16.16
N PHE A 508 6.01 34.84 -15.95
CA PHE A 508 5.02 34.68 -17.03
C PHE A 508 4.71 35.98 -17.78
N MET A 509 4.82 37.15 -17.13
CA MET A 509 4.63 38.46 -17.77
C MET A 509 5.81 38.89 -18.65
N LEU A 510 7.01 38.31 -18.48
CA LEU A 510 8.18 38.62 -19.31
C LEU A 510 8.26 37.79 -20.61
N LEU A 511 7.29 36.92 -20.87
CA LEU A 511 7.24 36.05 -22.07
C LEU A 511 6.11 36.41 -23.05
N HIS A 512 5.56 37.62 -22.99
CA HIS A 512 4.61 38.12 -23.98
C HIS A 512 4.99 39.47 -24.57
#